data_AF-A0A525JH45-F1
#
_entry.id   AF-A0A525JH45-F1
#
_cell.length_a   1.000
_cell.length_b   1.000
_cell.length_c   1.000
_cell.angle_alpha   90.00
_cell.angle_beta   90.00
_cell.angle_gamma   90.00
#
_symmetry.space_group_name_H-M   'P 1'
#
loop_
_entity.id
_entity.type
_entity.pdbx_description
1 polymer ?
#
loop_
_entity_poly.entity_id
_entity_poly.type
_entity_poly.pdbx_seq_one_letter_code
_entity_poly.pdbx_strand_id
1 'polypeptide(L)'
;MKITLASAALAALVGVGGLAVSAGAASAHVVCNAEGDCWHVDNRVDYPGVALTYHPDDWYFHQHWDDRHHWRDYHDGRGYYAHGAWVPR
;
A
#
# COMPACT_ATOMS: atom_id res chain seq x y z
N MET A 1 -47.13 40.96 -32.11
CA MET A 1 -45.97 40.05 -32.31
C MET A 1 -46.50 38.62 -32.42
N LYS A 2 -46.08 37.89 -33.45
CA LYS A 2 -46.61 36.57 -33.84
C LYS A 2 -45.83 35.43 -33.14
N ILE A 3 -46.57 34.65 -32.36
CA ILE A 3 -46.59 33.18 -32.17
C ILE A 3 -45.24 32.42 -32.20
N THR A 4 -44.89 31.94 -31.00
CA THR A 4 -44.20 30.69 -30.59
C THR A 4 -43.67 29.75 -31.67
N LEU A 5 -42.36 29.47 -31.60
CA LEU A 5 -41.79 28.16 -31.96
C LEU A 5 -41.20 27.53 -30.70
N ALA A 6 -41.94 26.59 -30.12
CA ALA A 6 -41.36 25.55 -29.29
C ALA A 6 -40.45 24.70 -30.16
N SER A 7 -39.16 24.56 -29.82
CA SER A 7 -38.32 23.48 -30.31
C SER A 7 -37.06 23.33 -29.46
N ALA A 8 -36.82 22.08 -29.10
CA ALA A 8 -35.58 21.54 -28.57
C ALA A 8 -35.20 21.94 -27.14
N ALA A 9 -35.83 21.23 -26.20
CA ALA A 9 -35.11 20.42 -25.22
C ALA A 9 -33.57 20.52 -25.28
N LEU A 10 -32.98 21.28 -24.36
CA LEU A 10 -31.62 21.07 -23.89
C LEU A 10 -31.69 20.45 -22.50
N ALA A 11 -32.33 19.28 -22.44
CA ALA A 11 -32.18 18.33 -21.36
C ALA A 11 -30.85 17.61 -21.54
N ALA A 12 -29.79 18.12 -20.89
CA ALA A 12 -28.59 17.35 -20.55
C ALA A 12 -27.76 18.10 -19.49
N LEU A 13 -28.33 18.33 -18.31
CA LEU A 13 -27.58 18.66 -17.10
C LEU A 13 -27.41 17.39 -16.26
N VAL A 14 -26.43 16.53 -16.57
CA VAL A 14 -25.86 15.50 -15.68
C VAL A 14 -24.46 15.19 -16.26
N GLY A 15 -23.34 15.66 -15.72
CA GLY A 15 -22.82 15.32 -14.41
C GLY A 15 -21.50 14.56 -14.63
N VAL A 16 -20.42 15.27 -15.01
CA VAL A 16 -19.08 14.69 -15.01
C VAL A 16 -18.60 14.71 -13.55
N GLY A 17 -19.10 13.76 -12.76
CA GLY A 17 -18.58 13.49 -11.43
C GLY A 17 -17.17 12.97 -11.58
N GLY A 18 -16.18 13.79 -11.24
CA GLY A 18 -14.78 13.39 -11.23
C GLY A 18 -14.62 12.16 -10.35
N LEU A 19 -14.14 11.06 -10.93
CA LEU A 19 -13.58 9.98 -10.15
C LEU A 19 -12.33 10.55 -9.49
N ALA A 20 -12.48 11.07 -8.27
CA ALA A 20 -11.36 11.25 -7.36
C ALA A 20 -10.85 9.85 -7.05
N VAL A 21 -10.02 9.32 -7.94
CA VAL A 21 -9.28 8.09 -7.69
C VAL A 21 -8.34 8.47 -6.55
N SER A 22 -8.73 8.14 -5.32
CA SER A 22 -7.80 8.07 -4.22
C SER A 22 -6.85 6.94 -4.57
N ALA A 23 -5.84 7.23 -5.40
CA ALA A 23 -4.62 6.47 -5.41
C ALA A 23 -4.09 6.61 -3.98
N GLY A 24 -4.45 5.67 -3.12
CA GLY A 24 -3.77 5.52 -1.84
C GLY A 24 -2.29 5.48 -2.19
N ALA A 25 -1.49 6.30 -1.50
CA ALA A 25 -0.05 6.13 -1.59
C ALA A 25 0.21 4.64 -1.34
N ALA A 26 0.85 3.95 -2.28
CA ALA A 26 1.40 2.64 -2.00
C ALA A 26 2.43 2.88 -0.89
N SER A 27 1.99 2.78 0.36
CA SER A 27 2.81 3.06 1.51
C SER A 27 3.65 1.83 1.75
N ALA A 28 4.70 1.74 0.96
CA ALA A 28 5.81 0.85 1.15
C ALA A 28 6.38 1.03 2.57
N HIS A 29 6.51 -0.06 3.31
CA HIS A 29 7.21 -0.09 4.59
C HIS A 29 8.25 -1.19 4.56
N VAL A 30 9.39 -0.95 5.20
CA VAL A 30 10.30 -2.02 5.58
C VAL A 30 9.94 -2.48 6.97
N VAL A 31 9.74 -3.78 7.16
CA VAL A 31 9.50 -4.38 8.45
C VAL A 31 10.62 -5.35 8.77
N CYS A 32 11.11 -5.34 10.01
CA CYS A 32 12.12 -6.27 10.50
C CYS A 32 11.58 -7.05 11.71
N ASN A 33 11.85 -8.36 11.76
CA ASN A 33 11.59 -9.18 12.94
C ASN A 33 12.73 -9.09 13.97
N ALA A 34 12.56 -9.75 15.11
CA ALA A 34 13.57 -9.77 16.18
C ALA A 34 14.86 -10.54 15.81
N GLU A 35 14.84 -11.35 14.76
CA GLU A 35 15.97 -12.14 14.27
C GLU A 35 16.82 -11.35 13.25
N GLY A 36 16.38 -10.15 12.87
CA GLY A 36 17.04 -9.31 11.88
C GLY A 36 16.56 -9.55 10.45
N ASP A 37 15.59 -10.44 10.21
CA ASP A 37 15.00 -10.59 8.89
C ASP A 37 14.14 -9.36 8.57
N CYS A 38 14.45 -8.70 7.46
CA CYS A 38 13.73 -7.52 6.99
C CYS A 38 13.12 -7.77 5.61
N TRP A 39 11.89 -7.32 5.40
CA TRP A 39 11.19 -7.42 4.13
C TRP A 39 10.25 -6.25 3.91
N HIS A 40 9.76 -6.12 2.69
CA HIS A 40 8.81 -5.09 2.30
C HIS A 40 7.37 -5.52 2.63
N VAL A 41 6.58 -4.63 3.23
CA VAL A 41 5.11 -4.77 3.37
C VAL A 41 4.36 -3.52 2.92
N ASP A 42 3.19 -3.70 2.32
CA ASP A 42 2.33 -2.59 1.88
C ASP A 42 1.61 -1.89 3.04
N ASN A 43 1.40 -2.61 4.14
CA ASN A 43 0.62 -2.15 5.28
C ASN A 43 1.22 -2.65 6.58
N ARG A 44 1.04 -1.88 7.65
CA ARG A 44 1.42 -2.32 9.00
C ARG A 44 0.45 -3.39 9.48
N VAL A 45 0.97 -4.54 9.87
CA VAL A 45 0.21 -5.68 10.38
C VAL A 45 0.82 -6.15 11.70
N ASP A 46 -0.03 -6.45 12.67
CA ASP A 46 0.37 -7.10 13.91
C ASP A 46 0.01 -8.59 13.84
N TYR A 47 0.93 -9.45 14.27
CA TYR A 47 0.67 -10.88 14.41
C TYR A 47 0.89 -11.27 15.88
N PRO A 48 -0.11 -11.91 16.53
CA PRO A 48 0.03 -12.32 17.92
C PRO A 48 1.29 -13.18 18.14
N GLY A 49 2.11 -12.77 19.10
CA GLY A 49 3.37 -13.45 19.44
C GLY A 49 4.55 -13.14 18.52
N VAL A 50 4.42 -12.22 17.56
CA VAL A 50 5.50 -11.83 16.65
C VAL A 50 5.83 -10.36 16.87
N ALA A 51 7.07 -10.07 17.24
CA ALA A 51 7.57 -8.70 17.38
C ALA A 51 8.09 -8.20 16.03
N LEU A 52 7.50 -7.10 15.54
CA LEU A 52 7.85 -6.47 14.28
C LEU A 52 8.19 -5.00 14.48
N THR A 53 9.31 -4.55 13.91
CA THR A 53 9.72 -3.14 13.88
C THR A 53 9.49 -2.59 12.48
N TYR A 54 8.78 -1.47 12.39
CA TYR A 54 8.40 -0.83 11.12
C TYR A 54 9.23 0.41 10.85
N HIS A 55 9.71 0.50 9.62
CA HIS A 55 10.47 1.63 9.08
C HIS A 55 9.76 2.18 7.82
N PRO A 56 9.96 3.47 7.50
CA PRO A 56 9.63 4.01 6.18
C PRO A 56 10.38 3.27 5.06
N ASP A 57 9.85 3.29 3.83
CA ASP A 57 10.48 2.62 2.68
C ASP A 57 11.93 3.07 2.42
N ASP A 58 12.21 4.36 2.53
CA ASP A 58 13.54 4.93 2.25
C ASP A 58 14.61 4.47 3.25
N TRP A 59 14.20 3.93 4.41
CA TRP A 59 15.11 3.34 5.39
C TRP A 59 15.95 2.20 4.79
N TYR A 60 15.40 1.46 3.80
CA TYR A 60 16.13 0.42 3.08
C TYR A 60 17.50 0.91 2.56
N PHE A 61 17.54 2.14 2.04
CA PHE A 61 18.74 2.73 1.44
C PHE A 61 19.68 3.37 2.46
N HIS A 62 19.21 3.62 3.67
CA HIS A 62 19.97 4.28 4.74
C HIS A 62 20.55 3.32 5.76
N GLN A 63 20.22 2.03 5.65
CA GLN A 63 20.68 1.01 6.58
C GLN A 63 21.84 0.18 6.05
N HIS A 64 22.64 -0.35 6.97
CA HIS A 64 23.68 -1.32 6.69
C HIS A 64 23.12 -2.75 6.67
N TRP A 65 23.32 -3.44 5.55
CA TRP A 65 23.01 -4.85 5.38
C TRP A 65 24.21 -5.69 5.84
N ASP A 66 24.09 -6.26 7.04
CA ASP A 66 25.11 -7.04 7.73
C ASP A 66 24.44 -8.20 8.52
N ASP A 67 25.20 -8.89 9.37
CA ASP A 67 24.72 -10.01 10.18
C ASP A 67 23.54 -9.65 11.14
N ARG A 68 23.21 -8.36 11.28
CA ARG A 68 22.08 -7.88 12.09
C ARG A 68 20.82 -7.60 11.27
N HIS A 69 20.95 -7.32 9.97
CA HIS A 69 19.81 -7.04 9.10
C HIS A 69 19.97 -7.83 7.79
N HIS A 70 19.12 -8.84 7.65
CA HIS A 70 19.08 -9.71 6.49
C HIS A 70 17.87 -9.33 5.64
N TRP A 71 18.12 -8.74 4.47
CA TRP A 71 17.06 -8.52 3.51
C TRP A 71 16.50 -9.84 3.00
N ARG A 72 15.18 -9.93 2.90
CA ARG A 72 14.47 -11.11 2.41
C ARG A 72 13.68 -10.77 1.15
N ASP A 73 13.53 -11.79 0.31
CA ASP A 73 12.82 -11.68 -0.96
C ASP A 73 11.34 -11.36 -0.74
N TYR A 74 10.71 -10.79 -1.78
CA TYR A 74 9.28 -10.55 -1.79
C TYR A 74 8.49 -11.87 -1.68
N HIS A 75 7.40 -11.84 -0.91
CA HIS A 75 6.39 -12.88 -0.91
C HIS A 75 5.01 -12.29 -1.17
N ASP A 76 4.20 -13.06 -1.89
CA ASP A 76 2.80 -12.75 -2.11
C ASP A 76 1.96 -13.12 -0.87
N GLY A 77 0.90 -12.34 -0.63
CA GLY A 77 -0.06 -12.56 0.43
C GLY A 77 0.38 -12.05 1.80
N ARG A 78 -0.46 -12.31 2.82
CA ARG A 78 -0.16 -11.94 4.21
C ARG A 78 0.75 -12.99 4.85
N GLY A 79 1.71 -12.50 5.62
CA GLY A 79 2.64 -13.34 6.36
C GLY A 79 3.78 -12.52 6.96
N TYR A 80 4.78 -13.23 7.46
CA TYR A 80 6.02 -12.68 8.00
C TYR A 80 7.16 -13.67 7.82
N TYR A 81 8.40 -13.17 7.85
CA TYR A 81 9.56 -14.04 7.93
C TYR A 81 9.85 -14.45 9.38
N ALA A 82 10.19 -15.72 9.57
CA ALA A 82 10.69 -16.29 10.83
C ALA A 82 11.75 -17.36 10.52
N HIS A 83 12.86 -17.34 11.24
CA HIS A 83 13.99 -18.25 10.99
C HIS A 83 14.43 -18.28 9.51
N GLY A 84 14.39 -17.13 8.81
CA GLY A 84 14.73 -17.03 7.39
C GLY A 84 13.71 -17.63 6.42
N ALA A 85 12.54 -18.08 6.87
CA ALA A 85 11.49 -18.67 6.04
C ALA A 85 10.19 -17.86 6.11
N TRP A 86 9.44 -17.83 5.01
CA TRP A 86 8.13 -17.19 4.96
C TRP A 86 7.06 -18.01 5.65
N VAL A 87 6.31 -17.37 6.55
CA VAL A 87 5.16 -17.94 7.27
C VAL A 87 3.87 -17.24 6.81
N PRO A 88 3.02 -17.89 5.99
CA PRO A 88 1.75 -17.31 5.56
C PRO A 88 0.74 -17.20 6.72
N ARG A 89 -0.13 -16.18 6.70
CA ARG A 89 -1.13 -15.89 7.75
C ARG A 89 -2.49 -15.45 7.21
#